data_AF-A0A7W1YEH3-F1
#
_entry.id   AF-A0A7W1YEH3-F1
#
_cell.length_a   1.000
_cell.length_b   1.000
_cell.length_c   1.000
_cell.angle_alpha   90.00
_cell.angle_beta   90.00
_cell.angle_gamma   90.00
#
_symmetry.space_group_name_H-M   'P 1'
#
loop_
_entity.id
_entity.type
_entity.pdbx_description
1 polymer ?
#
loop_
_entity_poly.entity_id
_entity_poly.type
_entity_poly.pdbx_seq_one_letter_code
_entity_poly.pdbx_strand_id
1 'polypeptide(L)' 'PAADRPQPRHDVDYGDGMTVSVGRLRPCGVLDWKFTVLSHNVIRGAAGGALLNAELLRAQGYVE' A
#
# COMPACT_ATOMS: atom_id res chain seq x y z
N PRO A 1 13.74 0.24 11.35
CA PRO A 1 13.58 -0.32 9.97
C PRO A 1 14.95 -0.63 9.36
N ALA A 2 15.14 -1.84 8.83
CA ALA A 2 16.37 -2.20 8.13
C ALA A 2 16.51 -1.36 6.84
N ALA A 3 17.76 -1.05 6.45
CA ALA A 3 18.06 -0.11 5.36
C ALA A 3 17.61 -0.59 3.97
N ASP A 4 17.28 -1.88 3.83
CA ASP A 4 16.93 -2.58 2.60
C ASP A 4 15.44 -2.92 2.48
N ARG A 5 14.58 -2.28 3.28
CA ARG A 5 13.11 -2.46 3.24
C ARG A 5 12.44 -1.36 2.40
N PRO A 6 11.29 -1.64 1.76
CA PRO A 6 10.51 -2.89 1.82
C PRO A 6 10.98 -3.99 0.86
N GLN A 7 10.66 -5.24 1.18
CA GLN A 7 10.90 -6.47 0.42
C GLN A 7 9.59 -7.27 0.32
N PRO A 8 9.18 -7.72 -0.90
CA PRO A 8 7.91 -8.41 -1.11
C PRO A 8 7.63 -9.54 -0.12
N ARG A 9 8.59 -10.46 0.07
CA ARG A 9 8.43 -11.63 0.93
C ARG A 9 8.23 -11.31 2.42
N HIS A 10 8.66 -10.14 2.88
CA HIS A 10 8.71 -9.83 4.30
C HIS A 10 7.74 -8.74 4.74
N ASP A 11 7.25 -7.94 3.80
CA ASP A 11 6.45 -6.74 4.09
C ASP A 11 5.08 -6.74 3.41
N VAL A 12 4.81 -7.66 2.46
CA VAL A 12 3.57 -7.62 1.66
C VAL A 12 2.30 -7.84 2.51
N ASP A 13 2.42 -8.61 3.60
CA ASP A 13 1.31 -8.93 4.50
C ASP A 13 1.14 -7.93 5.65
N TYR A 14 1.93 -6.85 5.71
CA TYR A 14 1.76 -5.84 6.74
C TYR A 14 0.37 -5.18 6.69
N GLY A 15 -0.24 -5.02 7.88
CA GLY A 15 -1.63 -4.61 8.04
C GLY A 15 -2.57 -5.48 7.21
N ASP A 16 -2.39 -6.80 7.31
CA ASP A 16 -3.16 -7.83 6.61
C ASP A 16 -3.25 -7.61 5.09
N GLY A 17 -2.17 -7.11 4.50
CA GLY A 17 -2.07 -6.81 3.06
C GLY A 17 -2.79 -5.54 2.60
N MET A 18 -3.43 -4.79 3.50
CA MET A 18 -4.10 -3.53 3.20
C MET A 18 -3.18 -2.30 3.33
N THR A 19 -2.01 -2.45 3.94
CA THR A 19 -1.03 -1.36 4.10
C THR A 19 -0.14 -1.21 2.87
N VAL A 20 0.32 0.02 2.65
CA VAL A 20 1.40 0.32 1.70
C VAL A 20 2.67 0.61 2.49
N SER A 21 3.73 -0.14 2.23
CA SER A 21 5.04 0.07 2.86
C SER A 21 5.90 1.00 2.00
N VAL A 22 6.40 2.08 2.60
CA VAL A 22 7.30 3.05 1.94
C VAL A 22 8.67 3.01 2.63
N GLY A 23 9.74 2.90 1.85
CA GLY A 23 11.10 2.85 2.37
C GLY A 23 12.13 3.45 1.44
N ARG A 24 13.38 3.51 1.91
CA ARG A 24 14.54 4.05 1.17
C ARG A 24 14.34 5.50 0.69
N LEU A 25 13.57 6.30 1.45
CA LEU A 25 13.33 7.70 1.16
C LEU A 25 14.65 8.48 1.22
N ARG A 26 15.01 9.13 0.12
CA ARG A 26 16.25 9.90 -0.01
C ARG A 26 16.13 10.94 -1.13
N PRO A 27 16.93 12.02 -1.10
CA PRO A 27 16.99 12.97 -2.21
C PRO A 27 17.32 12.28 -3.54
N CYS A 28 16.69 12.75 -4.63
CA CYS A 28 17.00 12.30 -5.97
C CYS A 28 17.90 13.35 -6.67
N GLY A 29 18.76 12.90 -7.59
CA GLY A 29 19.61 13.81 -8.37
C GLY A 29 18.94 14.37 -9.62
N VAL A 30 17.68 13.99 -9.87
CA VAL A 30 16.91 14.36 -11.08
C VAL A 30 15.58 15.01 -10.68
N LEU A 31 14.88 14.41 -9.72
CA LEU A 31 13.65 14.93 -9.10
C LEU A 31 13.94 15.28 -7.63
N ASP A 32 12.91 15.56 -6.83
CA ASP A 32 13.09 15.89 -5.41
C ASP A 32 13.44 14.67 -4.55
N TRP A 33 12.65 13.59 -4.67
CA TRP A 33 12.75 12.40 -3.82
C TRP A 33 12.74 11.12 -4.62
N LYS A 34 13.47 10.10 -4.11
CA LYS A 34 13.39 8.72 -4.58
C LYS A 34 13.16 7.79 -3.40
N PHE A 35 12.27 6.83 -3.58
CA PHE A 35 11.87 5.86 -2.56
C PHE A 35 11.38 4.57 -3.22
N THR A 36 11.12 3.56 -2.41
CA THR A 36 10.54 2.28 -2.83
C THR A 36 9.19 2.11 -2.15
N VAL A 37 8.19 1.72 -2.94
CA VAL A 37 6.82 1.45 -2.48
C VAL A 37 6.51 -0.02 -2.72
N LEU A 38 5.91 -0.67 -1.72
CA LEU A 38 5.37 -2.03 -1.83
C LEU A 38 3.91 -2.03 -1.38
N SER A 39 3.06 -2.68 -2.17
CA SER A 39 1.67 -2.96 -1.84
C SER A 39 1.33 -4.39 -2.24
N HIS A 40 0.42 -5.03 -1.50
CA HIS A 40 -0.13 -6.32 -1.92
C HIS A 40 -1.07 -6.11 -3.13
N ASN A 41 -0.74 -6.71 -4.27
CA ASN A 41 -1.49 -6.51 -5.52
C ASN A 41 -2.90 -7.13 -5.49
N VAL A 42 -3.08 -8.30 -4.86
CA VAL A 42 -4.41 -8.94 -4.75
C VAL A 42 -5.25 -8.36 -3.62
N ILE A 43 -4.68 -8.07 -2.45
CA ILE A 43 -5.41 -7.50 -1.32
C ILE A 43 -5.61 -5.99 -1.54
N ARG A 44 -4.63 -5.15 -1.22
CA ARG A 44 -4.76 -3.70 -1.39
C ARG A 44 -5.05 -3.29 -2.85
N GLY A 45 -4.38 -3.93 -3.81
CA GLY A 45 -4.46 -3.55 -5.23
C GLY A 45 -5.68 -4.06 -5.99
N ALA A 46 -6.43 -5.00 -5.43
CA ALA A 46 -7.59 -5.59 -6.12
C ALA A 46 -8.76 -5.86 -5.16
N ALA A 47 -8.89 -7.08 -4.63
CA ALA A 47 -10.06 -7.53 -3.89
C ALA A 47 -10.31 -6.75 -2.60
N GLY A 48 -9.26 -6.52 -1.80
CA GLY A 48 -9.36 -5.71 -0.58
C GLY A 48 -9.66 -4.24 -0.87
N GLY A 49 -9.08 -3.68 -1.95
CA GLY A 49 -9.42 -2.35 -2.43
C GLY A 49 -10.88 -2.22 -2.88
N ALA A 50 -11.39 -3.22 -3.59
CA ALA A 50 -12.79 -3.28 -4.02
C ALA A 50 -13.74 -3.38 -2.82
N LEU A 51 -13.41 -4.19 -1.81
CA LEU A 51 -14.20 -4.30 -0.59
C LEU A 51 -14.21 -2.99 0.20
N LEU A 52 -13.05 -2.34 0.35
CA LEU A 52 -12.95 -1.04 1.03
C LEU A 52 -13.79 0.04 0.31
N ASN A 53 -13.83 0.02 -1.02
CA ASN A 53 -14.72 0.89 -1.78
C ASN A 53 -16.21 0.56 -1.51
N ALA A 54 -16.58 -0.72 -1.43
CA ALA A 54 -17.95 -1.12 -1.12
C ALA A 54 -18.36 -0.69 0.30
N GLU A 55 -17.48 -0.85 1.28
CA GLU A 55 -17.68 -0.36 2.66
C GLU A 55 -17.88 1.16 2.69
N LEU A 56 -17.08 1.92 1.92
CA LEU A 56 -17.25 3.36 1.78
C LEU A 56 -18.61 3.72 1.17
N LEU A 57 -19.01 3.04 0.10
CA LEU A 57 -20.30 3.28 -0.56
C LEU A 57 -21.47 3.00 0.38
N ARG A 58 -21.39 1.91 1.18
CA ARG A 58 -22.36 1.60 2.24
C ARG A 58 -22.42 2.72 3.27
N ALA A 59 -21.26 3.16 3.78
CA ALA A 59 -21.17 4.21 4.79
C ALA A 59 -21.71 5.57 4.31
N GLN A 60 -21.62 5.83 3.01
CA GLN A 60 -22.14 7.04 2.37
C GLN A 60 -23.61 6.91 1.91
N GLY A 61 -24.23 5.74 2.09
CA GLY A 61 -25.63 5.51 1.72
C GLY A 61 -25.87 5.31 0.22
N TYR A 62 -24.84 4.98 -0.55
CA TYR A 62 -24.99 4.67 -1.98
C TYR A 62 -25.46 3.23 -2.25
N VAL A 63 -25.23 2.30 -1.31
CA VAL A 63 -25.63 0.89 -1.39
C VAL A 63 -26.07 0.35 -0.03
N GLU A 64 -26.92 -0.69 -0.01
CA GLU A 64 -27.39 -1.43 1.18
C GLU A 64 -26.63 -2.75 1.39
#